data_AF-A0A946ZRX6-F1
#
_entry.id   AF-A0A946ZRX6-F1
#
_cell.length_a   1.000
_cell.length_b   1.000
_cell.length_c   1.000
_cell.angle_alpha   90.00
_cell.angle_beta   90.00
_cell.angle_gamma   90.00
#
_symmetry.space_group_name_H-M   'P 1'
#
loop_
_entity.id
_entity.type
_entity.pdbx_description
1 polymer ?
#
loop_
_entity_poly.entity_id
_entity_poly.type
_entity_poly.pdbx_seq_one_letter_code
_entity_poly.pdbx_strand_id
1 'polypeptide(L)' 'EVKKILMDSGLSTKLSVVVAGDPAKSRSFDQLSRSGKIVNAYNALIMAQRVSDSKVKLP' A
#
# COMPACT_ATOMS: atom_id res chain seq x y z
N GLU A 1 0.78 -6.64 13.49
CA GLU A 1 -0.25 -5.76 12.88
C GLU A 1 0.26 -4.71 11.89
N VAL A 2 1.34 -3.96 12.19
CA VAL A 2 1.79 -2.79 11.39
C VAL A 2 1.91 -3.06 9.89
N LYS A 3 2.55 -4.17 9.50
CA LYS A 3 2.67 -4.56 8.10
C LYS A 3 1.31 -4.65 7.40
N LYS A 4 0.30 -5.24 8.05
CA LYS A 4 -1.03 -5.40 7.47
C LYS A 4 -1.76 -4.07 7.33
N ILE A 5 -1.65 -3.20 8.34
CA ILE A 5 -2.15 -1.82 8.28
C ILE A 5 -1.56 -1.08 7.07
N LEU A 6 -0.24 -1.15 6.86
CA LEU A 6 0.41 -0.50 5.73
C LEU A 6 -0.06 -1.08 4.38
N MET A 7 -0.13 -2.40 4.26
CA MET A 7 -0.53 -3.08 3.01
C MET A 7 -2.00 -2.81 2.65
N ASP A 8 -2.89 -2.81 3.64
CA ASP A 8 -4.34 -2.69 3.43
C ASP A 8 -4.79 -1.24 3.33
N SER A 9 -4.03 -0.29 3.88
CA SER A 9 -4.37 1.15 3.87
C SER A 9 -4.31 1.78 2.48
N GLY A 10 -3.55 1.18 1.58
CA GLY A 10 -3.16 1.83 0.36
C GLY A 10 -4.27 2.01 -0.67
N LEU A 11 -4.04 2.96 -1.58
CA LEU A 11 -4.89 3.21 -2.75
C LEU A 11 -4.23 2.66 -4.01
N SER A 12 -5.03 2.05 -4.88
CA SER A 12 -4.58 1.59 -6.18
C SER A 12 -4.33 2.76 -7.13
N THR A 13 -3.40 2.60 -8.06
CA THR A 13 -3.02 3.63 -9.01
C THR A 13 -2.76 3.04 -10.39
N LYS A 14 -2.91 3.85 -11.44
CA LYS A 14 -2.64 3.47 -12.83
C LYS A 14 -1.26 3.94 -13.32
N LEU A 15 -0.35 4.25 -12.38
CA LEU A 15 0.99 4.74 -12.72
C LEU A 15 1.79 3.67 -13.48
N SER A 16 2.43 4.12 -14.56
CA SER A 16 3.48 3.38 -15.26
C SER A 16 4.83 3.87 -14.76
N VAL A 17 5.70 2.94 -14.34
CA VAL A 17 6.98 3.24 -13.71
C VAL A 17 8.11 2.75 -14.61
N VAL A 18 9.03 3.66 -14.92
CA VAL A 18 10.27 3.37 -15.65
C VAL A 18 11.21 2.59 -14.73
N VAL A 19 11.61 1.39 -15.15
CA VAL A 19 12.48 0.51 -14.37
C VAL A 19 13.92 0.66 -14.83
N ALA A 20 14.85 0.80 -13.88
CA ALA A 20 16.29 0.90 -14.14
C ALA A 20 16.66 2.03 -15.13
N GLY A 21 15.86 3.10 -15.20
CA GLY A 21 16.10 4.24 -16.09
C GLY A 21 15.82 3.99 -17.57
N ASP A 22 15.24 2.85 -17.94
CA ASP A 22 14.95 2.48 -19.33
C ASP A 22 13.44 2.63 -19.63
N PRO A 23 13.03 3.66 -20.42
CA PRO A 23 11.62 3.91 -20.72
C PRO A 23 10.92 2.74 -21.43
N ALA A 24 11.65 1.92 -22.20
CA ALA A 24 11.10 0.75 -22.87
C ALA A 24 10.74 -0.38 -21.88
N LYS A 25 11.27 -0.34 -20.66
CA LYS A 25 10.98 -1.31 -19.58
C LYS A 25 9.95 -0.80 -18.58
N SER A 26 9.10 0.15 -18.98
CA SER A 26 8.04 0.65 -18.10
C SER A 26 7.04 -0.44 -17.75
N ARG A 27 6.68 -0.54 -16.46
CA ARG A 27 5.69 -1.51 -15.95
C ARG A 27 4.67 -0.83 -15.06
N SER A 28 3.48 -1.40 -14.93
CA SER A 28 2.48 -0.86 -14.03
C SER A 28 2.93 -1.01 -12.56
N PHE A 29 2.63 -0.01 -11.74
CA PHE A 29 3.08 0.03 -10.34
C PHE A 29 2.63 -1.19 -9.53
N ASP A 30 1.47 -1.75 -9.85
CA ASP A 30 0.90 -2.93 -9.18
C ASP A 30 1.71 -4.20 -9.39
N GLN A 31 2.44 -4.30 -10.52
CA GLN A 31 3.36 -5.41 -10.79
C GLN A 31 4.68 -5.29 -10.04
N LEU A 32 5.03 -4.08 -9.57
CA LEU A 32 6.30 -3.78 -8.91
C LEU A 32 6.17 -3.70 -7.38
N SER A 33 4.99 -3.35 -6.87
CA SER A 33 4.71 -3.24 -5.44
C SER A 33 4.04 -4.49 -4.91
N ARG A 34 4.47 -4.96 -3.72
CA ARG A 34 3.88 -6.15 -3.09
C ARG A 34 2.39 -6.01 -2.77
N SER A 35 1.92 -4.81 -2.43
CA SER A 35 0.49 -4.52 -2.21
C SER A 35 -0.22 -4.08 -3.48
N GLY A 36 0.55 -3.72 -4.50
CA GLY A 36 0.11 -2.96 -5.66
C GLY A 36 -0.47 -1.58 -5.37
N LYS A 37 -0.29 -1.07 -4.14
CA LYS A 37 -0.92 0.16 -3.65
C LYS A 37 0.10 1.12 -3.07
N ILE A 38 -0.17 2.41 -3.19
CA ILE A 38 0.56 3.46 -2.47
C ILE A 38 -0.10 3.64 -1.11
N VAL A 39 0.70 3.66 -0.03
CA VAL A 39 0.20 3.83 1.33
C VAL A 39 -0.61 5.11 1.46
N ASN A 40 -1.81 5.01 2.02
CA ASN A 40 -2.60 6.17 2.43
C ASN A 40 -2.47 6.34 3.94
N ALA A 41 -1.72 7.36 4.37
CA ALA A 41 -1.42 7.59 5.78
C ALA A 41 -2.68 7.83 6.63
N TYR A 42 -3.70 8.50 6.08
CA TYR A 42 -4.95 8.76 6.79
C TYR A 42 -5.70 7.46 7.12
N ASN A 43 -5.89 6.58 6.13
CA ASN A 43 -6.49 5.26 6.33
C ASN A 43 -5.64 4.40 7.28
N ALA A 44 -4.32 4.47 7.16
CA ALA A 44 -3.40 3.72 8.01
C ALA A 44 -3.54 4.11 9.49
N LEU A 45 -3.59 5.40 9.80
CA LEU A 45 -3.75 5.91 11.16
C LEU A 45 -5.10 5.51 11.76
N ILE A 46 -6.19 5.59 10.99
CA ILE A 46 -7.51 5.16 11.44
C ILE A 46 -7.53 3.66 11.77
N MET A 47 -6.93 2.83 10.91
CA MET A 47 -6.84 1.39 11.18
C MET A 47 -5.95 1.08 12.38
N ALA A 48 -4.81 1.76 12.52
CA ALA A 48 -3.94 1.63 13.67
C ALA A 48 -4.67 1.99 14.97
N GLN A 49 -5.47 3.06 14.99
CA GLN A 49 -6.30 3.41 16.14
C GLN A 49 -7.30 2.31 16.47
N ARG A 50 -8.01 1.76 15.48
CA ARG A 50 -9.00 0.69 15.69
C ARG A 50 -8.38 -0.58 16.26
N VAL A 51 -7.16 -0.92 15.84
CA VAL A 51 -6.40 -2.06 16.36
C VAL A 51 -5.93 -1.78 17.79
N SER A 52 -5.42 -0.57 18.04
CA SER A 52 -4.95 -0.15 19.37
C SER A 52 -6.09 -0.13 20.39
N ASP A 53 -7.28 0.31 19.97
CA ASP A 53 -8.51 0.30 20.78
C ASP A 53 -9.09 -1.12 20.99
N SER A 54 -8.45 -2.17 20.45
CA SER A 54 -8.97 -3.55 20.40
C SER A 54 -10.36 -3.69 19.74
N LYS A 55 -10.79 -2.68 18.98
CA LYS A 55 -12.07 -2.68 18.24
C LYS A 55 -12.05 -3.63 17.05
N VAL A 56 -10.85 -3.91 16.52
CA VAL A 56 -10.63 -4.86 15.42
C VAL A 56 -9.36 -5.66 15.73
N LYS A 57 -9.48 -6.99 15.81
CA LYS A 57 -8.32 -7.87 15.79
C LYS A 57 -7.98 -8.17 14.34
N LEU A 58 -6.78 -7.79 13.91
CA LEU A 58 -6.26 -8.20 12.61
C LEU A 58 -5.85 -9.67 12.70
N PRO A 59 -6.21 -10.49 11.70
CA PRO A 59 -5.71 -11.87 11.59
C PRO A 59 -4.20 -11.90 11.36
#